data_AF-A0A507DTQ2-F1
#
_entry.id   AF-A0A507DTQ2-F1
#
_cell.length_a   1.000
_cell.length_b   1.000
_cell.length_c   1.000
_cell.angle_alpha   90.00
_cell.angle_beta   90.00
_cell.angle_gamma   90.00
#
_symmetry.space_group_name_H-M   'P 1'
#
loop_
_entity.id
_entity.type
_entity.pdbx_description
1 polymer ?
#
loop_
_entity_poly.entity_id
_entity_poly.type
_entity_poly.pdbx_seq_one_letter_code
_entity_poly.pdbx_strand_id
1 'polypeptide(L)'
;KPRLLTYYEKRYCGKYFEEDALLSDLNDSLKAEILLQNTRKLIMNVPFLKRNVGDGRDELFMGRIAGALHSINFIPGITSRSKETLDQTCT
;
A
#
# COMPACT_ATOMS: atom_id res chain seq x y z
N LYS A 1 -10.86 7.82 -25.32
CA LYS A 1 -10.62 6.45 -24.82
C LYS A 1 -11.53 6.20 -23.62
N PRO A 2 -12.24 5.06 -23.52
CA PRO A 2 -13.08 4.77 -22.38
C PRO A 2 -12.22 4.73 -21.11
N ARG A 3 -12.58 5.53 -20.10
CA ARG A 3 -11.78 5.76 -18.88
C ARG A 3 -11.40 4.46 -18.16
N LEU A 4 -12.29 3.48 -18.21
CA LEU A 4 -12.10 2.13 -17.68
C LEU A 4 -10.91 1.41 -18.34
N LEU A 5 -10.79 1.46 -19.67
CA LEU A 5 -9.68 0.82 -20.36
C LEU A 5 -8.34 1.46 -19.97
N THR A 6 -8.30 2.79 -19.85
CA THR A 6 -7.12 3.52 -19.38
C THR A 6 -6.77 3.20 -17.92
N TYR A 7 -7.76 2.88 -17.07
CA TYR A 7 -7.53 2.38 -15.71
C TYR A 7 -6.75 1.07 -15.75
N TYR A 8 -7.29 0.08 -16.47
CA TYR A 8 -6.70 -1.25 -16.52
C TYR A 8 -5.33 -1.26 -17.19
N GLU A 9 -5.15 -0.48 -18.26
CA GLU A 9 -3.83 -0.27 -18.90
C GLU A 9 -2.80 0.26 -17.90
N LYS A 10 -3.16 1.28 -17.08
CA LYS A 10 -2.25 1.86 -16.09
C LYS A 10 -2.04 0.99 -14.84
N ARG A 11 -3.09 0.35 -14.33
CA ARG A 11 -3.04 -0.44 -13.08
C ARG A 11 -2.29 -1.74 -13.24
N TYR A 12 -2.45 -2.39 -14.39
CA TYR A 12 -1.94 -3.74 -14.62
C TYR A 12 -0.82 -3.77 -15.65
N CYS A 13 -0.63 -2.73 -16.46
CA CYS A 13 0.44 -2.68 -17.48
C CYS A 13 0.48 -3.95 -18.37
N GLY A 14 -0.69 -4.52 -18.69
CA GLY A 14 -0.82 -5.77 -19.45
C GLY A 14 -0.53 -7.06 -18.65
N LYS A 15 -0.28 -6.98 -17.34
CA LYS A 15 -0.01 -8.11 -16.45
C LYS A 15 -0.98 -8.10 -15.27
N TYR A 16 -1.96 -9.00 -15.30
CA TYR A 16 -2.89 -9.22 -14.20
C TYR A 16 -2.39 -10.36 -13.30
N PHE A 17 -2.50 -10.18 -11.99
CA PHE A 17 -2.27 -11.22 -11.00
C PHE A 17 -3.21 -10.99 -9.81
N GLU A 18 -3.66 -12.09 -9.20
CA GLU A 18 -4.45 -12.07 -7.98
C GLU A 18 -3.51 -11.96 -6.78
N GLU A 19 -3.15 -10.71 -6.44
CA GLU A 19 -2.11 -10.38 -5.46
C GLU A 19 -2.36 -11.05 -4.09
N ASP A 20 -3.60 -11.04 -3.62
CA ASP A 20 -3.95 -11.61 -2.31
C ASP A 20 -3.76 -13.13 -2.25
N ALA A 21 -4.16 -13.84 -3.31
CA ALA A 21 -3.98 -15.28 -3.42
C ALA A 21 -2.48 -15.65 -3.52
N LEU A 22 -1.73 -14.91 -4.35
CA LEU A 22 -0.30 -15.10 -4.46
C LEU A 22 0.43 -14.86 -3.14
N LEU A 23 0.03 -13.82 -2.39
CA LEU A 23 0.62 -13.51 -1.10
C LEU A 23 0.17 -14.46 0.02
N SER A 24 -1.00 -15.09 -0.09
CA SER A 24 -1.47 -16.08 0.89
C SER A 24 -0.75 -17.42 0.78
N ASP A 25 -0.26 -17.77 -0.40
CA ASP A 25 0.50 -19.00 -0.63
C ASP A 25 1.93 -18.92 -0.07
N LEU A 26 2.43 -17.72 0.22
CA LEU A 26 3.76 -17.48 0.78
C LEU A 26 3.76 -17.65 2.30
N ASN A 27 4.92 -18.03 2.84
CA ASN A 27 5.13 -17.96 4.28
C ASN A 27 5.21 -16.50 4.76
N ASP A 28 4.92 -16.29 6.05
CA ASP A 28 4.86 -14.97 6.65
C ASP A 28 6.15 -14.17 6.50
N SER A 29 7.32 -14.83 6.62
CA SER A 29 8.62 -14.17 6.49
C SER A 29 8.84 -13.62 5.08
N LEU A 30 8.57 -14.43 4.06
CA LEU A 30 8.73 -14.06 2.65
C LEU A 30 7.71 -12.99 2.24
N LYS A 31 6.47 -13.11 2.70
CA LYS A 31 5.44 -12.08 2.53
C LYS A 31 5.88 -10.75 3.13
N ALA A 32 6.36 -10.76 4.38
CA ALA A 32 6.82 -9.56 5.06
C ALA A 32 8.01 -8.91 4.33
N GLU A 33 8.95 -9.70 3.83
CA GLU A 33 10.11 -9.21 3.08
C GLU A 33 9.70 -8.53 1.77
N ILE A 34 8.83 -9.17 0.97
CA ILE A 34 8.32 -8.62 -0.29
C ILE A 34 7.58 -7.30 -0.05
N LEU A 35 6.66 -7.28 0.92
CA LEU A 35 5.88 -6.09 1.24
C LEU A 35 6.78 -4.94 1.72
N LEU A 36 7.75 -5.25 2.58
CA LEU A 36 8.71 -4.27 3.05
C LEU A 36 9.59 -3.75 1.90
N GLN A 37 10.11 -4.61 1.02
CA GLN A 37 10.94 -4.19 -0.10
C GLN A 37 10.20 -3.25 -1.06
N ASN A 38 8.93 -3.55 -1.37
CA ASN A 38 8.10 -2.75 -2.25
C ASN A 38 7.75 -1.37 -1.65
N THR A 39 7.54 -1.30 -0.34
CA THR A 39 7.04 -0.10 0.33
C THR A 39 8.12 0.70 1.06
N ARG A 40 9.34 0.15 1.26
CA ARG A 40 10.43 0.77 2.03
C ARG A 40 10.69 2.21 1.63
N LYS A 41 10.79 2.48 0.32
CA LYS A 41 11.04 3.83 -0.20
C LYS A 41 9.88 4.79 0.12
N LEU A 42 8.64 4.33 0.02
CA LEU A 42 7.46 5.11 0.36
C LEU A 42 7.48 5.48 1.85
N ILE A 43 7.70 4.51 2.73
CA ILE A 43 7.68 4.71 4.17
C ILE A 43 8.83 5.63 4.62
N MET A 44 10.04 5.46 4.06
CA MET A 44 11.20 6.30 4.39
C MET A 44 11.08 7.76 3.94
N ASN A 45 10.29 8.01 2.89
CA ASN A 45 10.01 9.36 2.42
C ASN A 45 9.03 10.11 3.31
N VAL A 46 8.29 9.42 4.19
CA VAL A 46 7.37 10.03 5.14
C VAL A 46 8.16 10.58 6.34
N PRO A 47 8.20 11.91 6.57
CA PRO A 47 9.07 12.50 7.58
C PRO A 47 8.82 11.98 9.00
N PHE A 48 7.56 11.74 9.37
CA PHE A 48 7.19 11.25 10.69
C PHE A 48 7.41 9.75 10.88
N LEU A 49 7.86 9.00 9.87
CA LEU A 49 8.19 7.56 9.99
C LEU A 49 9.70 7.32 9.97
N LYS A 50 10.51 8.39 9.89
CA LYS A 50 11.96 8.29 9.92
C LYS A 50 12.45 7.76 11.27
N ARG A 51 13.50 6.93 11.23
CA ARG A 51 14.13 6.26 12.39
C ARG A 51 14.89 7.17 13.34
N ASN A 52 14.99 8.45 13.03
CA ASN A 52 15.91 9.37 13.70
C ASN A 52 15.45 9.80 15.10
N VAL A 53 14.26 9.37 15.54
CA VAL A 53 13.63 9.81 16.79
C VAL A 53 13.92 8.85 17.96
N GLY A 54 14.46 7.65 17.69
CA GLY A 54 14.79 6.68 18.75
C GLY A 54 13.56 6.14 19.50
N ASP A 55 12.37 6.22 18.90
CA ASP A 55 11.07 5.90 19.48
C ASP A 55 10.58 4.47 19.17
N GLY A 56 11.48 3.56 18.80
CA GLY A 56 11.13 2.17 18.46
C GLY A 56 10.70 1.93 17.01
N ARG A 57 10.95 2.89 16.10
CA ARG A 57 10.77 2.72 14.64
C ARG A 57 11.87 1.86 14.03
N ASP A 58 11.89 0.58 14.39
CA ASP A 58 12.86 -0.41 13.91
C ASP A 58 12.41 -1.08 12.59
N GLU A 59 12.98 -2.22 12.22
CA GLU A 59 12.60 -2.93 10.98
C GLU A 59 11.28 -3.66 11.11
N LEU A 60 10.98 -4.13 12.33
CA LEU A 60 9.74 -4.81 12.63
C LEU A 60 8.56 -3.85 12.56
N PHE A 61 8.71 -2.63 13.08
CA PHE A 61 7.71 -1.56 12.96
C PHE A 61 7.41 -1.23 11.49
N MET A 62 8.46 -1.08 10.67
CA MET A 62 8.30 -0.79 9.24
C MET A 62 7.65 -1.95 8.49
N GLY A 63 7.95 -3.19 8.87
CA GLY A 63 7.27 -4.38 8.36
C GLY A 63 5.77 -4.41 8.68
N ARG A 64 5.36 -3.99 9.88
CA ARG A 64 3.94 -3.86 10.24
C ARG A 64 3.22 -2.82 9.39
N ILE A 65 3.85 -1.68 9.14
CA ILE A 65 3.30 -0.66 8.23
C ILE A 65 3.19 -1.23 6.82
N ALA A 66 4.24 -1.85 6.31
CA ALA A 66 4.25 -2.48 4.99
C ALA A 66 3.11 -3.49 4.82
N GLY A 67 2.84 -4.30 5.85
CA GLY A 67 1.75 -5.28 5.87
C GLY A 67 0.34 -4.69 5.87
N ALA A 68 0.17 -3.44 6.32
CA ALA A 68 -1.12 -2.76 6.37
C ALA A 68 -1.44 -1.95 5.09
N LEU A 69 -0.46 -1.74 4.22
CA LEU A 69 -0.62 -0.90 3.02
C LEU A 69 -1.33 -1.66 1.89
N HIS A 70 -2.27 -0.98 1.24
CA HIS A 70 -2.96 -1.47 0.06
C HIS A 70 -2.70 -0.54 -1.13
N SER A 71 -2.37 -1.11 -2.29
CA SER A 71 -2.07 -0.35 -3.51
C SER A 71 -3.36 0.15 -4.17
N ILE A 72 -3.55 1.47 -4.18
CA ILE A 72 -4.72 2.13 -4.78
C ILE A 72 -4.24 3.01 -5.93
N ASN A 73 -4.90 2.87 -7.10
CA ASN A 73 -4.59 3.65 -8.30
C ASN A 73 -5.71 4.63 -8.60
N PHE A 74 -5.31 5.85 -8.99
CA PHE A 74 -6.22 6.94 -9.24
C PHE A 74 -6.11 7.45 -10.67
N ILE A 75 -7.26 7.69 -11.32
CA ILE A 75 -7.31 8.40 -12.59
C ILE A 75 -7.68 9.87 -12.31
N PRO A 76 -6.85 10.83 -12.73
CA PRO A 76 -7.16 12.25 -12.65
C PRO A 76 -8.57 12.58 -13.16
N GLY A 77 -9.35 13.33 -12.36
CA GLY A 77 -10.71 13.75 -12.72
C GLY A 77 -11.85 12.87 -12.18
N ILE A 78 -11.54 11.80 -11.44
CA ILE A 78 -12.52 11.08 -10.59
C ILE A 78 -12.35 11.64 -9.18
N THR A 79 -13.36 12.17 -8.51
CA THR A 79 -13.18 12.66 -7.12
C THR A 79 -13.08 11.46 -6.17
N SER A 80 -11.93 11.22 -5.53
CA SER A 80 -11.75 10.12 -4.55
C SER A 80 -12.27 10.42 -3.15
N ARG A 81 -12.85 11.61 -2.94
CA ARG A 81 -13.51 12.00 -1.69
C ARG A 81 -14.98 12.30 -1.98
N SER A 82 -15.88 11.37 -1.65
CA SER A 82 -17.14 11.80 -1.04
C SER A 82 -16.77 12.39 0.33
N LYS A 83 -17.39 13.50 0.72
CA LYS A 83 -17.09 14.22 1.98
C LYS A 83 -17.57 13.45 3.24
N GLU A 84 -17.67 12.12 3.20
CA GLU A 84 -18.61 11.39 4.07
C GLU A 84 -18.02 10.08 4.62
N THR A 85 -16.77 10.10 5.08
CA THR A 85 -16.25 8.99 5.91
C THR A 85 -15.26 9.53 6.92
N LEU A 86 -15.78 10.35 7.84
CA LEU A 86 -15.23 10.58 9.16
C LEU A 86 -16.33 10.20 10.15
N ASP A 87 -16.55 8.91 10.31
CA ASP A 87 -17.03 8.37 11.57
C ASP A 87 -16.77 6.87 11.61
N GLN A 88 -16.43 6.38 12.80
CA GLN A 88 -16.23 4.98 13.19
C GLN A 88 -14.85 4.38 12.87
N THR A 89 -13.94 4.57 13.81
CA THR A 89 -13.45 3.47 14.68
C THR A 89 -12.60 4.06 15.82
N CYS A 90 -13.27 4.68 16.79
CA CYS A 90 -12.83 4.67 18.19
C CYS A 90 -13.98 4.05 18.98
N THR A 91 -13.86 2.75 19.28
CA THR A 91 -14.53 2.12 20.41
C THR A 91 -13.62 1.00 20.90
#